data_AF-A0A7C7H2K9-F1
#
_entry.id   AF-A0A7C7H2K9-F1
#
_cell.length_a   1.000
_cell.length_b   1.000
_cell.length_c   1.000
_cell.angle_alpha   90.00
_cell.angle_beta   90.00
_cell.angle_gamma   90.00
#
_symmetry.space_group_name_H-M   'P 1'
#
loop_
_entity.id
_entity.type
_entity.pdbx_description
1 polymer ?
#
loop_
_entity_poly.entity_id
_entity_poly.type
_entity_poly.pdbx_seq_one_letter_code
_entity_poly.pdbx_strand_id
1 'polypeptide(L)'
;MEKQFHSTTILGVRRNSTIALGGDGQVTFGDMALKQKAVKVRQFKSGKNQVLGGFAGAAADALTLFEKFEQKLDEYGGDLKRSVVELAKEWRTDKYLRHLDALLALMDKKSSFIVSGDGNVIEPDGPVVAIGSGGGFAQSAAIAFLESTKM
;
A
#
# COMPACT_ATOMS: atom_id res chain seq x y z
N MET A 1 -15.24 18.83 15.64
CA MET A 1 -14.33 18.11 14.72
C MET A 1 -14.07 16.75 15.31
N GLU A 2 -14.45 15.68 14.62
CA GLU A 2 -14.08 14.33 15.03
C GLU A 2 -12.55 14.19 14.98
N LYS A 3 -11.94 13.65 16.04
CA LYS A 3 -10.50 13.42 16.08
C LYS A 3 -10.18 12.21 15.20
N GLN A 4 -9.64 12.47 14.01
CA GLN A 4 -9.27 11.43 13.05
C GLN A 4 -7.83 10.96 13.32
N PHE A 5 -7.56 9.67 13.09
CA PHE A 5 -6.19 9.18 13.05
C PHE A 5 -5.57 9.57 11.71
N HIS A 6 -4.45 10.31 11.74
CA HIS A 6 -3.68 10.54 10.52
C HIS A 6 -2.74 9.37 10.27
N SER A 7 -2.87 8.79 9.08
CA SER A 7 -2.11 7.64 8.65
C SER A 7 -0.69 7.99 8.24
N THR A 8 0.23 7.07 8.55
CA THR A 8 1.57 6.95 7.96
C THR A 8 1.53 7.09 6.44
N THR A 9 2.53 7.74 5.90
CA THR A 9 2.85 7.84 4.48
C THR A 9 3.63 6.61 4.04
N ILE A 10 3.17 5.96 2.98
CA ILE A 10 3.90 4.88 2.30
C ILE A 10 4.31 5.39 0.92
N LEU A 11 5.55 5.11 0.52
CA LEU A 11 6.09 5.40 -0.80
C LEU A 11 6.73 4.13 -1.37
N GLY A 12 6.30 3.74 -2.57
CA GLY A 12 6.88 2.68 -3.37
C GLY A 12 7.49 3.25 -4.65
N VAL A 13 8.66 2.75 -5.03
CA VAL A 13 9.35 3.11 -6.26
C VAL A 13 9.86 1.87 -6.96
N ARG A 14 9.60 1.79 -8.26
CA ARG A 14 10.10 0.76 -9.17
C ARG A 14 11.10 1.40 -10.11
N ARG A 15 12.34 0.91 -10.13
CA ARG A 15 13.36 1.39 -11.06
C ARG A 15 14.15 0.21 -11.60
N ASN A 16 14.21 0.11 -12.93
CA ASN A 16 14.80 -1.03 -13.62
C ASN A 16 14.12 -2.34 -13.16
N SER A 17 14.90 -3.31 -12.68
CA SER A 17 14.42 -4.61 -12.16
C SER A 17 14.26 -4.64 -10.63
N THR A 18 14.31 -3.49 -9.98
CA THR A 18 14.34 -3.36 -8.52
C THR A 18 13.14 -2.57 -8.02
N ILE A 19 12.63 -2.99 -6.87
CA ILE A 19 11.49 -2.37 -6.20
C ILE A 19 11.90 -2.01 -4.78
N ALA A 20 11.45 -0.87 -4.30
CA ALA A 20 11.62 -0.43 -2.93
C ALA A 20 10.29 0.13 -2.43
N LEU A 21 9.93 -0.20 -1.20
CA LEU A 21 8.74 0.34 -0.55
C LEU A 21 9.11 0.69 0.88
N GLY A 22 8.84 1.93 1.26
CA GLY A 22 9.13 2.47 2.58
C GLY A 22 7.91 3.19 3.13
N GLY A 23 7.89 3.37 4.45
CA GLY A 23 6.89 4.18 5.12
C GLY A 23 7.47 4.82 6.35
N ASP A 24 6.92 5.97 6.73
CA ASP A 24 7.24 6.56 8.02
C ASP A 24 6.51 5.82 9.15
N GLY A 25 6.94 6.07 10.39
CA GLY A 25 6.42 5.39 11.56
C GLY A 25 5.47 6.22 12.41
N GLN A 26 5.12 7.44 11.99
CA GLN A 26 4.32 8.35 12.80
C GLN A 26 2.84 7.95 12.80
N VAL A 27 2.28 7.83 14.01
CA VAL A 27 0.85 7.68 14.24
C VAL A 27 0.39 8.89 15.01
N THR A 28 -0.53 9.66 14.43
CA THR A 28 -1.05 10.90 15.03
C THR A 28 -2.55 10.74 15.31
N PHE A 29 -3.00 11.18 16.48
CA PHE A 29 -4.41 11.23 16.87
C PHE A 29 -4.81 12.69 17.14
N GLY A 30 -5.64 13.26 16.26
CA GLY A 30 -5.80 14.72 16.21
C GLY A 30 -4.42 15.38 15.98
N ASP A 31 -4.02 16.28 16.88
CA ASP A 31 -2.75 17.00 16.80
C ASP A 31 -1.60 16.33 17.59
N MET A 32 -1.83 15.17 18.20
CA MET A 32 -0.86 14.50 19.08
C MET A 32 -0.21 13.29 18.40
N ALA A 33 1.12 13.30 18.30
CA ALA A 33 1.89 12.13 17.87
C ALA A 33 1.98 11.10 19.00
N LEU A 34 1.45 9.90 18.77
CA LEU A 34 1.38 8.82 19.76
C LEU A 34 2.49 7.77 19.59
N LYS A 35 2.95 7.53 18.36
CA LYS A 35 3.99 6.54 18.06
C LYS A 35 4.82 7.02 16.88
N GLN A 36 6.11 6.71 16.89
CA GLN A 36 7.08 7.12 15.88
C GLN A 36 7.72 5.95 15.11
N LYS A 37 7.47 4.70 15.54
CA LYS A 37 8.09 3.49 15.00
C LYS A 37 7.05 2.44 14.56
N ALA A 38 5.95 2.86 13.94
CA ALA A 38 5.04 1.92 13.30
C ALA A 38 5.70 1.32 12.04
N VAL A 39 5.53 0.02 11.81
CA VAL A 39 5.94 -0.64 10.56
C VAL A 39 4.66 -1.12 9.89
N LYS A 40 4.32 -0.50 8.76
CA LYS A 40 3.12 -0.84 7.97
C LYS A 40 3.45 -1.28 6.55
N VAL A 41 4.67 -1.75 6.36
CA VAL A 41 5.16 -2.33 5.12
C VAL A 41 5.42 -3.82 5.36
N ARG A 42 5.09 -4.66 4.38
CA ARG A 42 5.28 -6.10 4.43
C ARG A 42 5.74 -6.62 3.09
N GLN A 43 6.60 -7.63 3.11
CA GLN A 43 7.00 -8.37 1.93
C GLN A 43 6.21 -9.68 1.86
N PHE A 44 5.71 -9.99 0.67
CA PHE A 44 5.04 -11.25 0.33
C PHE A 44 5.88 -12.01 -0.68
N LYS A 45 5.82 -13.34 -0.63
CA LYS A 45 6.51 -14.23 -1.56
C LYS A 45 5.56 -15.33 -1.99
N SER A 46 5.33 -15.44 -3.30
CA SER A 46 4.61 -16.58 -3.88
C SER A 46 5.41 -17.13 -5.05
N GLY A 47 5.94 -18.34 -4.89
CA GLY A 47 6.89 -18.94 -5.82
C GLY A 47 8.13 -18.04 -6.05
N LYS A 48 8.33 -17.58 -7.29
CA LYS A 48 9.44 -16.69 -7.68
C LYS A 48 9.07 -15.20 -7.65
N ASN A 49 7.80 -14.87 -7.42
CA ASN A 49 7.34 -13.49 -7.41
C ASN A 49 7.45 -12.91 -6.00
N GLN A 50 8.09 -11.73 -5.93
CA GLN A 50 8.17 -10.91 -4.73
C GLN A 50 7.23 -9.72 -4.90
N VAL A 51 6.36 -9.54 -3.91
CA VAL A 51 5.46 -8.39 -3.82
C VAL A 51 5.79 -7.62 -2.55
N LEU A 52 5.79 -6.29 -2.63
CA LEU A 52 5.85 -5.40 -1.47
C LEU A 52 4.48 -4.76 -1.29
N GLY A 53 3.99 -4.72 -0.06
CA GLY A 53 2.75 -4.06 0.29
C GLY A 53 2.91 -3.08 1.43
N GLY A 54 2.11 -2.02 1.41
CA GLY A 54 2.03 -1.06 2.50
C GLY A 54 0.61 -0.57 2.73
N PHE A 55 0.28 -0.26 3.98
CA PHE A 55 -1.07 0.10 4.38
C PHE A 55 -1.12 1.42 5.14
N ALA A 56 -2.02 2.32 4.75
CA ALA A 56 -2.19 3.64 5.36
C ALA A 56 -3.45 3.70 6.25
N GLY A 57 -3.51 2.85 7.27
CA GLY A 57 -4.63 2.79 8.22
C GLY A 57 -4.25 2.16 9.57
N ALA A 58 -5.22 1.63 10.31
CA ALA A 58 -4.95 0.98 11.59
C ALA A 58 -4.14 -0.32 11.43
N ALA A 59 -3.33 -0.66 12.44
CA ALA A 59 -2.43 -1.81 12.34
C ALA A 59 -3.18 -3.16 12.31
N ALA A 60 -4.33 -3.26 13.00
CA ALA A 60 -5.16 -4.47 12.99
C ALA A 60 -5.73 -4.75 11.60
N ASP A 61 -6.30 -3.72 10.94
CA ASP A 61 -6.85 -3.84 9.60
C ASP A 61 -5.76 -4.20 8.58
N ALA A 62 -4.57 -3.62 8.73
CA ALA A 62 -3.40 -3.95 7.91
C ALA A 62 -3.08 -5.45 7.96
N LEU A 63 -3.06 -6.03 9.17
CA LEU A 63 -2.74 -7.44 9.37
C LEU A 63 -3.76 -8.32 8.63
N THR A 64 -5.05 -8.06 8.83
CA THR A 64 -6.13 -8.82 8.18
C THR A 64 -6.09 -8.71 6.66
N LEU A 65 -5.90 -7.51 6.11
CA LEU A 65 -5.83 -7.32 4.66
C LEU A 65 -4.57 -7.94 4.04
N PHE A 66 -3.44 -7.91 4.75
CA PHE A 66 -2.22 -8.58 4.31
C PHE A 66 -2.38 -10.10 4.29
N GLU A 67 -3.03 -10.70 5.29
CA GLU A 67 -3.32 -12.14 5.31
C GLU A 67 -4.26 -12.55 4.17
N LYS A 68 -5.35 -11.79 3.96
CA LYS A 68 -6.26 -12.02 2.82
C LYS A 68 -5.54 -11.89 1.48
N PHE A 69 -4.69 -10.88 1.32
CA PHE A 69 -3.90 -10.70 0.11
C PHE A 69 -2.92 -11.85 -0.12
N GLU A 70 -2.22 -12.31 0.91
CA GLU A 70 -1.28 -13.43 0.82
C GLU A 70 -1.97 -14.71 0.34
N GLN A 71 -3.16 -15.00 0.88
CA GLN A 71 -4.00 -16.11 0.41
C GLN A 71 -4.37 -15.98 -1.07
N LYS A 72 -4.79 -14.79 -1.52
CA LYS A 72 -5.11 -14.53 -2.94
C LYS A 72 -3.87 -14.58 -3.82
N LEU A 73 -2.71 -14.18 -3.32
CA LEU A 73 -1.46 -14.26 -4.05
C LEU A 73 -1.07 -15.72 -4.31
N ASP A 74 -1.21 -16.57 -3.30
CA ASP A 74 -0.93 -18.00 -3.44
C ASP A 74 -1.98 -18.73 -4.28
N GLU A 75 -3.27 -18.42 -4.10
CA GLU A 75 -4.38 -18.98 -4.89
C GLU A 75 -4.18 -18.77 -6.40
N TYR A 76 -3.63 -17.62 -6.79
CA TYR A 76 -3.38 -17.26 -8.20
C TYR A 76 -1.91 -17.37 -8.62
N GLY A 77 -1.10 -18.14 -7.89
CA GLY A 77 0.26 -18.48 -8.29
C GLY A 77 1.20 -17.28 -8.47
N GLY A 78 0.97 -16.22 -7.71
CA GLY A 78 1.75 -14.98 -7.76
C GLY A 78 1.33 -13.98 -8.84
N ASP A 79 0.18 -14.15 -9.49
CA ASP A 79 -0.39 -13.13 -10.40
C ASP A 79 -0.92 -11.93 -9.61
N LEU A 80 -0.09 -10.90 -9.47
CA LEU A 80 -0.41 -9.71 -8.69
C LEU A 80 -1.72 -9.06 -9.12
N LYS A 81 -1.95 -8.91 -10.44
CA LYS A 81 -3.13 -8.19 -10.94
C LYS A 81 -4.40 -8.95 -10.58
N ARG A 82 -4.40 -10.26 -10.78
CA ARG A 82 -5.55 -11.10 -10.44
C ARG A 82 -5.80 -11.10 -8.93
N SER A 83 -4.76 -11.27 -8.11
CA SER A 83 -4.87 -11.28 -6.65
C SER A 83 -5.40 -9.96 -6.09
N VAL A 84 -4.98 -8.82 -6.66
CA VAL A 84 -5.47 -7.49 -6.30
C VAL A 84 -6.97 -7.34 -6.60
N VAL A 85 -7.41 -7.75 -7.79
CA VAL A 85 -8.83 -7.64 -8.19
C VAL A 85 -9.72 -8.50 -7.31
N GLU A 86 -9.30 -9.73 -7.00
CA GLU A 86 -10.08 -10.62 -6.15
C GLU A 86 -10.09 -10.16 -4.68
N LEU A 87 -8.98 -9.61 -4.18
CA LEU A 87 -8.95 -8.94 -2.88
C LEU A 87 -9.94 -7.76 -2.83
N ALA A 88 -9.99 -6.92 -3.86
CA ALA A 88 -10.87 -5.76 -3.90
C ALA A 88 -12.36 -6.17 -3.90
N LYS A 89 -12.71 -7.24 -4.63
CA LYS A 89 -14.06 -7.82 -4.59
C LYS A 89 -14.43 -8.31 -3.20
N GLU A 90 -13.52 -9.07 -2.56
CA GLU A 90 -13.73 -9.59 -1.21
C GLU A 90 -13.88 -8.45 -0.20
N TRP A 91 -12.96 -7.48 -0.22
CA TRP A 91 -12.95 -6.33 0.68
C TRP A 91 -14.25 -5.52 0.58
N ARG A 92 -14.74 -5.25 -0.64
CA ARG A 92 -16.02 -4.54 -0.85
C ARG A 92 -17.21 -5.24 -0.22
N THR A 93 -17.21 -6.57 -0.19
CA THR A 93 -18.31 -7.38 0.36
C THR A 93 -18.18 -7.63 1.86
N ASP A 94 -16.99 -7.44 2.42
CA ASP A 94 -16.71 -7.66 3.84
C ASP A 94 -17.43 -6.61 4.70
N LYS A 95 -18.31 -7.08 5.59
CA LYS A 95 -19.18 -6.23 6.42
C LYS A 95 -18.38 -5.24 7.28
N TYR A 96 -17.19 -5.62 7.72
CA TYR A 96 -16.36 -4.81 8.62
C TYR A 96 -15.35 -3.98 7.83
N LEU A 97 -14.66 -4.60 6.86
CA LEU A 97 -13.57 -3.94 6.17
C LEU A 97 -14.03 -2.89 5.14
N ARG A 98 -15.22 -3.02 4.55
CA ARG A 98 -15.70 -2.10 3.48
C ARG A 98 -15.85 -0.63 3.90
N HIS A 99 -15.92 -0.35 5.20
CA HIS A 99 -16.07 1.01 5.74
C HIS A 99 -14.73 1.62 6.18
N LEU A 100 -13.61 0.93 5.91
CA LEU A 100 -12.29 1.42 6.24
C LEU A 100 -11.90 2.59 5.33
N ASP A 101 -11.62 3.72 5.94
CA ASP A 101 -11.02 4.89 5.30
C ASP A 101 -9.49 4.72 5.26
N ALA A 102 -9.04 3.72 4.50
CA ALA A 102 -7.63 3.37 4.36
C ALA A 102 -7.32 2.84 2.96
N LEU A 103 -6.07 3.06 2.54
CA LEU A 103 -5.55 2.58 1.26
C LEU A 103 -4.51 1.49 1.48
N LEU A 104 -4.50 0.52 0.56
CA LEU A 104 -3.51 -0.53 0.46
C LEU A 104 -2.72 -0.34 -0.85
N ALA A 105 -1.41 -0.17 -0.75
CA ALA A 105 -0.50 -0.14 -1.89
C ALA A 105 0.18 -1.51 -2.03
N LEU A 106 0.18 -2.07 -3.23
CA LEU A 106 0.81 -3.36 -3.57
C LEU A 106 1.65 -3.21 -4.83
N MET A 107 2.85 -3.76 -4.87
CA MET A 107 3.73 -3.68 -6.05
C MET A 107 4.63 -4.90 -6.20
N ASP A 108 4.81 -5.39 -7.41
CA ASP A 108 5.87 -6.34 -7.77
C ASP A 108 6.95 -5.63 -8.59
N LYS A 109 7.69 -6.31 -9.48
CA LYS A 109 8.67 -5.71 -10.40
C LYS A 109 8.08 -5.13 -11.69
N LYS A 110 6.81 -5.40 -12.01
CA LYS A 110 6.14 -5.00 -13.25
C LYS A 110 5.04 -3.95 -13.04
N SER A 111 4.16 -4.13 -12.06
CA SER A 111 2.99 -3.30 -11.82
C SER A 111 2.81 -2.93 -10.35
N SER A 112 2.02 -1.87 -10.11
CA SER A 112 1.68 -1.34 -8.79
C SER A 112 0.21 -1.02 -8.75
N PHE A 113 -0.41 -1.24 -7.59
CA PHE A 113 -1.84 -1.03 -7.40
C PHE A 113 -2.11 -0.33 -6.08
N ILE A 114 -3.11 0.54 -6.08
CA ILE A 114 -3.76 1.09 -4.90
C ILE A 114 -5.16 0.49 -4.83
N VAL A 115 -5.51 -0.04 -3.65
CA VAL A 115 -6.79 -0.69 -3.38
C VAL A 115 -7.47 -0.03 -2.18
N SER A 116 -8.78 0.16 -2.26
CA SER A 116 -9.62 0.73 -1.20
C SER A 116 -10.83 -0.16 -0.87
N GLY A 117 -11.43 0.08 0.30
CA GLY A 117 -12.53 -0.75 0.82
C GLY A 117 -13.86 -0.66 0.06
N ASP A 118 -14.03 0.32 -0.82
CA ASP A 118 -15.16 0.41 -1.75
C ASP A 118 -14.97 -0.47 -3.01
N GLY A 119 -13.84 -1.15 -3.12
CA GLY A 119 -13.49 -2.05 -4.21
C GLY A 119 -12.86 -1.37 -5.41
N ASN A 120 -12.42 -0.11 -5.29
CA ASN A 120 -11.64 0.53 -6.33
C ASN A 120 -10.22 -0.05 -6.39
N VAL A 121 -9.73 -0.24 -7.62
CA VAL A 121 -8.37 -0.68 -7.94
C VAL A 121 -7.79 0.30 -8.93
N ILE A 122 -6.68 0.93 -8.56
CA ILE A 122 -6.03 1.96 -9.37
C ILE A 122 -4.60 1.51 -9.64
N GLU A 123 -4.23 1.41 -10.91
CA GLU A 123 -2.84 1.18 -11.36
C GLU A 123 -2.25 2.55 -11.75
N PRO A 124 -1.24 3.07 -11.02
CA PRO A 124 -0.58 4.31 -11.41
C PRO A 124 0.16 4.16 -12.74
N ASP A 125 0.15 5.20 -13.57
CA ASP A 125 0.83 5.21 -14.88
C ASP A 125 2.36 5.08 -14.77
N GLY A 126 2.91 5.56 -13.65
CA GLY A 126 4.34 5.70 -13.43
C GLY A 126 4.95 4.64 -12.50
N PRO A 127 6.28 4.70 -12.32
CA PRO A 127 7.01 3.80 -11.42
C PRO A 127 6.80 4.06 -9.93
N VAL A 128 6.06 5.11 -9.56
CA VAL A 128 5.90 5.58 -8.18
C VAL A 128 4.46 5.33 -7.71
N VAL A 129 4.33 4.80 -6.50
CA VAL A 129 3.06 4.67 -5.78
C VAL A 129 3.19 5.31 -4.41
N ALA A 130 2.22 6.11 -3.98
CA ALA A 130 2.22 6.69 -2.65
C ALA A 130 0.81 6.74 -2.06
N ILE A 131 0.70 6.53 -0.75
CA ILE A 131 -0.57 6.58 0.00
C ILE A 131 -0.33 7.20 1.39
N GLY A 132 -1.41 7.58 2.06
CA GLY A 132 -1.37 8.17 3.40
C GLY A 132 -1.25 9.70 3.41
N SER A 133 -1.10 10.27 4.60
CA SER A 133 -1.22 11.72 4.83
C SER A 133 -0.23 12.57 4.02
N GLY A 134 0.99 12.07 3.81
CA GLY A 134 2.04 12.74 3.03
C GLY A 134 2.17 12.24 1.59
N GLY A 135 1.22 11.44 1.08
CA GLY A 135 1.36 10.71 -0.18
C GLY A 135 1.71 11.59 -1.39
N GLY A 136 0.99 12.71 -1.58
CA GLY A 136 1.23 13.61 -2.71
C GLY A 136 2.61 14.29 -2.67
N PHE A 137 3.09 14.65 -1.48
CA PHE A 137 4.43 15.24 -1.32
C PHE A 137 5.52 14.20 -1.63
N ALA A 138 5.38 13.00 -1.07
CA ALA A 138 6.32 11.90 -1.29
C ALA A 138 6.38 11.49 -2.76
N GLN A 139 5.21 11.41 -3.43
CA GLN A 139 5.13 11.11 -4.86
C GLN A 139 5.82 12.18 -5.71
N SER A 140 5.53 13.46 -5.45
CA SER A 140 6.13 14.57 -6.20
C SER A 140 7.65 14.59 -6.07
N ALA A 141 8.17 14.40 -4.85
CA ALA A 141 9.60 14.34 -4.60
C ALA A 141 10.27 13.13 -5.29
N ALA A 142 9.64 11.96 -5.24
CA ALA A 142 10.16 10.75 -5.88
C ALA A 142 10.20 10.87 -7.41
N ILE A 143 9.16 11.43 -8.03
CA ILE A 143 9.12 11.66 -9.48
C ILE A 143 10.24 12.62 -9.89
N ALA A 144 10.34 13.77 -9.22
CA ALA A 144 11.39 14.75 -9.51
C ALA A 144 12.80 14.16 -9.35
N PHE A 145 13.02 13.32 -8.34
CA PHE A 145 14.30 12.64 -8.12
C PHE A 145 14.61 11.63 -9.24
N LEU A 146 13.61 10.84 -9.67
CA LEU A 146 13.77 9.86 -10.74
C LEU A 146 14.11 10.53 -12.09
N GLU A 147 13.44 11.63 -12.40
CA GLU A 147 13.66 12.39 -13.64
C GLU A 147 15.01 13.12 -13.67
N SER A 148 15.47 13.63 -12.52
CA SER A 148 16.73 14.37 -12.42
C SER A 148 17.97 13.48 -12.31
N THR A 149 17.81 12.18 -12.00
CA THR A 149 18.94 11.30 -11.73
C THR A 149 19.14 10.26 -12.83
N LYS A 150 20.28 10.32 -13.52
CA LYS A 150 20.79 9.22 -14.36
C LYS A 150 21.50 8.21 -13.46
N MET A 151 20.87 7.06 -13.23
CA MET A 151 21.43 5.87 -12.58
C MET A 151 20.98 4.67 -13.36
#